data_AF-A0A4Y7PNU8-F1
#
_entry.id   AF-A0A4Y7PNU8-F1
#
_cell.length_a   1.000
_cell.length_b   1.000
_cell.length_c   1.000
_cell.angle_alpha   90.00
_cell.angle_beta   90.00
_cell.angle_gamma   90.00
#
_symmetry.space_group_name_H-M   'P 1'
#
loop_
_entity.id
_entity.type
_entity.pdbx_description
1 polymer ?
#
loop_
_entity_poly.entity_id
_entity_poly.type
_entity_poly.pdbx_seq_one_letter_code
_entity_poly.pdbx_strand_id
1 'polypeptide(L)'
;MVVGICSRYYQAGTETTFDKISGLLRMSTKYQIDDLRNEIISHLAVAYPMTLQKYQATVDPKATMRLFPPFEGQHFAVASLAIETGTSAVLPTALWRSTCELAERIDKGVAGQNGTRYQLPLIYRLSCLRVKLTLHLVYMRL
;
A
#
# COMPACT_ATOMS: atom_id res chain seq x y z
N MET A 1 19.95 -1.00 14.95
CA MET A 1 20.60 -2.12 14.23
C MET A 1 19.73 -3.36 14.51
N VAL A 2 18.90 -3.77 13.55
CA VAL A 2 18.11 -5.00 13.65
C VAL A 2 18.49 -5.83 12.43
N VAL A 3 19.21 -6.91 12.67
CA VAL A 3 19.52 -7.93 11.67
C VAL A 3 18.48 -9.03 11.89
N GLY A 4 17.43 -9.02 11.06
CA GLY A 4 16.35 -10.01 11.00
C GLY A 4 16.42 -10.77 9.67
N ILE A 5 16.17 -12.07 9.71
CA ILE A 5 16.68 -13.05 8.74
C ILE A 5 15.69 -13.22 7.58
N CYS A 6 15.79 -12.34 6.58
CA CYS A 6 15.79 -12.77 5.17
C CYS A 6 16.84 -12.03 4.33
N SER A 7 17.97 -11.68 4.95
CA SER A 7 19.15 -11.08 4.31
C SER A 7 19.68 -11.84 3.07
N ARG A 8 19.25 -13.09 2.82
CA ARG A 8 19.65 -13.87 1.63
C ARG A 8 18.70 -13.75 0.43
N TYR A 9 17.44 -13.34 0.61
CA TYR A 9 16.50 -13.12 -0.51
C TYR A 9 16.44 -11.65 -0.94
N TYR A 10 16.71 -10.74 -0.01
CA TYR A 10 17.12 -9.38 -0.30
C TYR A 10 18.64 -9.36 -0.51
N GLN A 11 19.12 -9.75 -1.70
CA GLN A 11 20.49 -9.40 -2.06
C GLN A 11 20.58 -7.87 -2.08
N ALA A 12 21.43 -7.30 -1.21
CA ALA A 12 21.78 -5.90 -1.25
C ALA A 12 22.22 -5.54 -2.67
N GLY A 13 21.40 -4.74 -3.37
CA GLY A 13 21.60 -4.38 -4.78
C GLY A 13 20.52 -4.84 -5.75
N THR A 14 19.60 -5.73 -5.36
CA THR A 14 18.43 -6.06 -6.20
C THR A 14 17.21 -5.25 -5.79
N GLU A 15 16.65 -4.52 -6.76
CA GLU A 15 15.45 -3.75 -6.55
C GLU A 15 14.30 -4.68 -6.14
N THR A 16 13.66 -4.35 -5.01
CA THR A 16 12.53 -5.14 -4.54
C THR A 16 11.29 -4.61 -5.22
N THR A 17 10.68 -5.45 -6.04
CA THR A 17 9.43 -5.12 -6.72
C THR A 17 8.24 -5.40 -5.81
N PHE A 18 7.12 -4.75 -6.08
CA PHE A 18 5.87 -5.04 -5.40
C PHE A 18 5.44 -6.51 -5.55
N ASP A 19 5.74 -7.13 -6.70
CA ASP A 19 5.43 -8.55 -6.93
C ASP A 19 6.15 -9.45 -5.92
N LYS A 20 7.43 -9.18 -5.63
CA LYS A 20 8.19 -9.91 -4.60
C LYS A 20 7.58 -9.71 -3.22
N ILE A 21 7.30 -8.47 -2.82
CA ILE A 21 6.73 -8.16 -1.50
C ILE A 21 5.36 -8.80 -1.34
N SER A 22 4.50 -8.67 -2.34
CA SER A 22 3.14 -9.21 -2.32
C SER A 22 3.14 -10.74 -2.31
N GLY A 23 4.02 -11.37 -3.09
CA GLY A 23 4.23 -12.82 -3.06
C GLY A 23 4.71 -13.30 -1.69
N LEU A 24 5.73 -12.67 -1.14
CA LEU A 24 6.26 -13.01 0.19
C LEU A 24 5.21 -12.84 1.28
N LEU A 25 4.43 -11.74 1.26
CA LEU A 25 3.39 -11.50 2.26
C LEU A 25 2.26 -12.53 2.15
N ARG A 26 1.82 -12.88 0.93
CA ARG A 26 0.82 -13.94 0.73
C ARG A 26 1.32 -15.29 1.22
N MET A 27 2.57 -15.64 0.90
CA MET A 27 3.19 -16.90 1.32
C MET A 27 3.34 -16.97 2.85
N SER A 28 3.89 -15.93 3.47
CA SER A 28 4.06 -15.88 4.92
C SER A 28 2.72 -15.92 5.65
N THR A 29 1.67 -15.30 5.09
CA THR A 29 0.30 -15.39 5.59
C THR A 29 -0.26 -16.80 5.47
N LYS A 30 -0.15 -17.41 4.29
CA LYS A 30 -0.72 -18.74 3.99
C LYS A 30 -0.08 -19.84 4.82
N TYR A 31 1.23 -19.77 5.01
CA TYR A 31 2.00 -20.77 5.74
C TYR A 31 2.33 -20.37 7.18
N GLN A 32 1.72 -19.28 7.69
CA GLN A 32 1.86 -18.81 9.07
C GLN A 32 3.32 -18.63 9.51
N ILE A 33 4.14 -18.06 8.60
CA ILE A 33 5.53 -17.71 8.89
C ILE A 33 5.53 -16.31 9.51
N ASP A 34 5.20 -16.24 10.80
CA ASP A 34 4.91 -14.98 11.49
C ASP A 34 6.08 -14.00 11.50
N ASP A 35 7.32 -14.48 11.68
CA ASP A 35 8.51 -13.62 11.67
C ASP A 35 8.66 -12.90 10.32
N LEU A 36 8.56 -13.64 9.22
CA LEU A 36 8.63 -13.09 7.87
C LEU A 36 7.45 -12.16 7.59
N ARG A 37 6.24 -12.53 8.02
CA ARG A 37 5.05 -11.70 7.89
C ARG A 37 5.25 -10.36 8.62
N ASN A 38 5.69 -10.39 9.87
CA ASN A 38 5.90 -9.20 10.68
C ASN A 38 7.02 -8.31 10.13
N GLU A 39 8.09 -8.90 9.59
CA GLU A 39 9.16 -8.18 8.91
C GLU A 39 8.62 -7.43 7.69
N ILE A 40 7.89 -8.11 6.80
CA ILE A 40 7.31 -7.50 5.59
C ILE A 40 6.31 -6.39 5.94
N ILE A 41 5.46 -6.63 6.94
CA ILE A 41 4.51 -5.62 7.42
C ILE A 41 5.25 -4.40 7.96
N SER A 42 6.31 -4.60 8.73
CA SER A 42 7.13 -3.51 9.28
C SER A 42 7.77 -2.69 8.15
N HIS A 43 8.26 -3.36 7.10
CA HIS A 43 8.78 -2.70 5.90
C HIS A 43 7.70 -1.89 5.16
N LEU A 44 6.52 -2.45 4.94
CA LEU A 44 5.40 -1.74 4.29
C LEU A 44 4.91 -0.55 5.14
N ALA A 45 4.94 -0.68 6.47
CA ALA A 45 4.51 0.36 7.41
C ALA A 45 5.40 1.61 7.39
N VAL A 46 6.62 1.54 6.84
CA VAL A 46 7.47 2.71 6.59
C VAL A 46 6.82 3.63 5.54
N ALA A 47 6.28 3.05 4.46
CA ALA A 47 5.63 3.80 3.37
C ALA A 47 4.12 4.02 3.62
N TYR A 48 3.48 3.11 4.35
CA TYR A 48 2.05 3.12 4.66
C TYR A 48 1.85 3.02 6.18
N PRO A 49 2.19 4.06 6.94
CA PRO A 49 2.07 4.03 8.39
C PRO A 49 0.62 3.93 8.86
N MET A 50 0.38 3.36 10.02
CA MET A 50 -0.97 3.21 10.57
C MET A 50 -1.57 4.53 11.09
N THR A 51 -0.73 5.46 11.56
CA THR A 51 -1.17 6.67 12.28
C THR A 51 -0.91 7.94 11.48
N LEU A 52 -1.79 8.93 11.64
CA LEU A 52 -1.68 10.24 10.99
C LEU A 52 -0.36 10.95 11.34
N GLN A 53 0.06 10.89 12.60
CA GLN A 53 1.32 11.49 13.05
C GLN A 53 2.53 10.92 12.29
N LYS A 54 2.58 9.59 12.14
CA LYS A 54 3.64 8.93 11.35
C LYS A 54 3.51 9.27 9.88
N TYR A 55 2.29 9.31 9.34
CA TYR A 55 2.05 9.75 7.97
C TYR A 55 2.62 11.16 7.71
N GLN A 56 2.31 12.13 8.56
CA GLN A 56 2.82 13.49 8.46
C GLN A 56 4.35 13.55 8.48
N ALA A 57 5.00 12.76 9.34
CA ALA A 57 6.46 12.65 9.37
C ALA A 57 7.06 12.03 8.10
N THR A 58 6.36 11.08 7.45
CA THR A 58 6.81 10.42 6.21
C THR A 58 6.54 11.21 4.93
N VAL A 59 5.62 12.18 4.98
CA VAL A 59 5.28 13.06 3.84
C VAL A 59 6.32 14.17 3.64
N ASP A 60 7.32 14.30 4.54
CA ASP A 60 8.49 15.13 4.29
C ASP A 60 9.21 14.66 2.99
N PRO A 61 9.31 15.51 1.96
CA PRO A 61 9.93 15.16 0.68
C PRO A 61 11.41 14.76 0.80
N LYS A 62 12.08 15.05 1.93
CA LYS A 62 13.46 14.61 2.22
C LYS A 62 13.53 13.21 2.86
N ALA A 63 12.43 12.70 3.39
CA ALA A 63 12.37 11.47 4.20
C ALA A 63 11.76 10.27 3.48
N THR A 64 11.26 10.42 2.24
CA THR A 64 10.49 9.36 1.57
C THR A 64 11.40 8.22 1.09
N MET A 65 11.73 7.28 1.98
CA MET A 65 12.31 6.00 1.62
C MET A 65 11.30 5.23 0.75
N ARG A 66 11.60 5.09 -0.53
CA ARG A 66 10.77 4.34 -1.48
C ARG A 66 11.09 2.84 -1.33
N LEU A 67 10.15 2.07 -0.79
CA LEU A 67 10.32 0.64 -0.55
C LEU A 67 10.47 -0.17 -1.84
N PHE A 68 9.82 0.31 -2.91
CA PHE A 68 9.86 -0.25 -4.25
C PHE A 68 9.59 0.86 -5.26
N PRO A 69 9.94 0.68 -6.55
CA PRO A 69 9.67 1.66 -7.59
C PRO A 69 8.19 2.02 -7.66
N PRO A 70 7.84 3.31 -7.79
CA PRO A 70 6.45 3.69 -7.96
C PRO A 70 5.90 3.10 -9.26
N PHE A 71 4.66 2.63 -9.21
CA PHE A 71 3.94 2.13 -10.38
C PHE A 71 2.48 2.55 -10.37
N GLU A 72 1.88 2.57 -11.55
CA GLU A 72 0.47 2.94 -11.75
C GLU A 72 -0.46 2.01 -10.96
N GLY A 73 -1.34 2.58 -10.13
CA GLY A 73 -2.25 1.81 -9.29
C GLY A 73 -1.62 1.22 -8.02
N GLN A 74 -0.40 1.62 -7.65
CA GLN A 74 0.31 1.15 -6.46
C GLN A 74 -0.55 1.21 -5.19
N HIS A 75 -1.25 2.32 -4.95
CA HIS A 75 -2.06 2.48 -3.73
C HIS A 75 -3.21 1.47 -3.66
N PHE A 76 -3.85 1.20 -4.80
CA PHE A 76 -4.90 0.17 -4.90
C PHE A 76 -4.33 -1.23 -4.70
N ALA A 77 -3.14 -1.50 -5.24
CA ALA A 77 -2.46 -2.78 -5.10
C ALA A 77 -2.09 -3.06 -3.63
N VAL A 78 -1.52 -2.08 -2.93
CA VAL A 78 -1.17 -2.20 -1.51
C VAL A 78 -2.42 -2.35 -0.63
N ALA A 79 -3.46 -1.54 -0.87
CA ALA A 79 -4.71 -1.65 -0.12
C ALA A 79 -5.36 -3.03 -0.31
N SER A 80 -5.44 -3.51 -1.56
CA SER A 80 -6.02 -4.82 -1.87
C SER A 80 -5.21 -5.96 -1.25
N LEU A 81 -3.88 -5.88 -1.30
CA LEU A 81 -3.01 -6.84 -0.63
C LEU A 81 -3.25 -6.84 0.89
N ALA A 82 -3.35 -5.67 1.52
CA ALA A 82 -3.60 -5.56 2.94
C ALA A 82 -4.97 -6.13 3.36
N ILE A 83 -6.00 -5.95 2.53
CA ILE A 83 -7.32 -6.56 2.73
C ILE A 83 -7.21 -8.08 2.59
N GLU A 84 -6.57 -8.56 1.53
CA GLU A 84 -6.38 -9.99 1.22
C GLU A 84 -5.65 -10.71 2.35
N THR A 85 -4.59 -10.12 2.89
CA THR A 85 -3.73 -10.76 3.91
C THR A 85 -4.12 -10.40 5.35
N GLY A 86 -5.18 -9.63 5.56
CA GLY A 86 -5.60 -9.17 6.88
C GLY A 86 -4.56 -8.28 7.59
N THR A 87 -3.82 -7.47 6.83
CA THR A 87 -2.76 -6.60 7.37
C THR A 87 -3.32 -5.22 7.71
N SER A 88 -3.89 -5.08 8.91
CA SER A 88 -4.52 -3.83 9.36
C SER A 88 -3.53 -2.67 9.54
N ALA A 89 -2.25 -2.94 9.80
CA ALA A 89 -1.24 -1.91 10.09
C ALA A 89 -1.00 -0.93 8.92
N VAL A 90 -1.21 -1.36 7.68
CA VAL A 90 -0.95 -0.56 6.48
C VAL A 90 -2.22 -0.06 5.78
N LEU A 91 -3.35 -0.68 6.13
CA LEU A 91 -4.62 -0.48 5.43
C LEU A 91 -5.15 0.97 5.50
N PRO A 92 -5.13 1.68 6.66
CA PRO A 92 -5.67 3.03 6.75
C PRO A 92 -5.01 4.00 5.77
N THR A 93 -3.68 4.03 5.75
CA THR A 93 -2.94 4.93 4.84
C THR A 93 -3.05 4.48 3.39
N ALA A 94 -3.08 3.18 3.11
CA ALA A 94 -3.26 2.70 1.75
C ALA A 94 -4.63 3.11 1.18
N LEU A 95 -5.70 3.01 1.97
CA LEU A 95 -7.03 3.47 1.60
C LEU A 95 -7.08 5.00 1.46
N TRP A 96 -6.51 5.75 2.41
CA TRP A 96 -6.43 7.21 2.31
C TRP A 96 -5.76 7.66 1.02
N ARG A 97 -4.58 7.10 0.72
CA ARG A 97 -3.83 7.38 -0.52
C ARG A 97 -4.62 7.00 -1.77
N SER A 98 -5.42 5.93 -1.69
CA SER A 98 -6.33 5.52 -2.77
C SER A 98 -7.43 6.56 -3.02
N THR A 99 -7.93 7.25 -1.99
CA THR A 99 -8.95 8.33 -2.18
C THR A 99 -8.40 9.57 -2.88
N CYS A 100 -7.08 9.76 -2.84
CA CYS A 100 -6.42 10.88 -3.52
C CYS A 100 -6.39 10.70 -5.06
N GLU A 101 -6.57 9.49 -5.58
CA GLU A 101 -6.63 9.20 -7.02
C GLU A 101 -7.89 9.76 -7.71
N LEU A 102 -7.87 9.90 -9.04
CA LEU A 102 -9.03 10.34 -9.82
C LEU A 102 -10.24 9.41 -9.59
N ALA A 103 -11.45 9.99 -9.57
CA ALA A 103 -12.68 9.23 -9.34
C ALA A 103 -12.85 8.08 -10.35
N GLU A 104 -12.54 8.33 -11.63
CA GLU A 104 -12.55 7.30 -12.67
C GLU A 104 -11.55 6.18 -12.39
N ARG A 105 -10.35 6.51 -11.91
CA ARG A 105 -9.33 5.52 -11.54
C ARG A 105 -9.77 4.69 -10.34
N ILE A 106 -10.43 5.29 -9.36
CA ILE A 106 -11.01 4.55 -8.23
C ILE A 106 -12.10 3.58 -8.74
N ASP A 107 -12.98 4.05 -9.63
CA ASP A 107 -14.11 3.27 -10.14
C ASP A 107 -13.67 2.11 -11.05
N LYS A 108 -12.87 2.41 -12.07
CA LYS A 108 -12.47 1.45 -13.12
C LYS A 108 -11.15 0.76 -12.83
N GLY A 109 -10.40 1.20 -11.82
CA GLY A 109 -9.02 0.79 -11.57
C GLY A 109 -8.01 1.37 -12.54
N VAL A 110 -6.75 1.01 -12.32
CA VAL A 110 -5.61 1.44 -13.14
C VAL A 110 -4.98 0.23 -13.82
N ALA A 111 -4.73 0.33 -15.12
CA ALA A 111 -3.97 -0.67 -15.85
C ALA A 111 -2.46 -0.46 -15.59
N GLY A 112 -1.80 -1.50 -15.08
CA GLY A 112 -0.35 -1.54 -14.98
C GLY A 112 0.31 -1.85 -16.33
N GLN A 113 1.63 -1.67 -16.39
CA GLN A 113 2.43 -1.91 -17.61
C GLN A 113 2.36 -3.35 -18.11
N ASN A 114 2.13 -4.31 -17.21
CA ASN A 114 2.08 -5.75 -17.52
C ASN A 114 0.66 -6.23 -17.89
N GLY A 115 -0.29 -5.33 -18.13
CA GLY A 115 -1.70 -5.67 -18.38
C GLY A 115 -2.51 -6.00 -17.12
N THR A 116 -1.86 -6.19 -15.97
CA THR A 116 -2.52 -6.33 -14.67
C THR A 116 -3.32 -5.08 -14.32
N ARG A 117 -4.60 -5.23 -14.00
CA ARG A 117 -5.46 -4.13 -13.56
C ARG A 117 -5.53 -4.08 -12.03
N TYR A 118 -5.05 -2.99 -11.45
CA TYR A 118 -5.12 -2.75 -10.01
C TYR A 118 -6.46 -2.06 -9.67
N GLN A 119 -7.27 -2.71 -8.86
CA GLN A 119 -8.58 -2.25 -8.42
C GLN A 119 -8.77 -2.54 -6.94
N LEU A 120 -9.44 -1.61 -6.24
CA LEU A 120 -9.98 -1.90 -4.92
C LEU A 120 -11.16 -2.89 -5.02
N PRO A 121 -11.35 -3.76 -4.01
CA PRO A 121 -12.58 -4.53 -3.87
C PRO A 121 -13.80 -3.61 -3.78
N LEU A 122 -14.96 -4.10 -4.22
CA LEU A 122 -16.17 -3.29 -4.43
C LEU A 122 -16.56 -2.43 -3.23
N ILE A 123 -16.56 -2.99 -2.01
CA ILE A 123 -16.94 -2.26 -0.80
C ILE A 123 -16.01 -1.08 -0.49
N TYR A 124 -14.71 -1.25 -0.74
CA TYR A 124 -13.71 -0.22 -0.51
C TYR A 124 -13.73 0.83 -1.62
N ARG A 125 -14.00 0.42 -2.86
CA ARG A 125 -14.23 1.34 -3.99
C ARG A 125 -15.36 2.31 -3.71
N LEU A 126 -16.52 1.80 -3.30
CA LEU A 126 -17.69 2.62 -2.95
C LEU A 126 -17.38 3.56 -1.77
N SER A 127 -16.68 3.05 -0.77
CA SER A 127 -16.26 3.85 0.40
C SER A 127 -15.32 4.98 -0.01
N CYS A 128 -14.32 4.71 -0.85
CA CYS A 128 -13.38 5.71 -1.35
C CYS A 128 -14.07 6.78 -2.20
N LEU A 129 -14.99 6.39 -3.10
CA LEU A 129 -15.77 7.32 -3.92
C LEU A 129 -16.64 8.23 -3.05
N ARG A 130 -17.32 7.66 -2.03
CA ARG A 130 -18.14 8.43 -1.09
C ARG A 130 -17.30 9.47 -0.35
N VAL A 131 -16.15 9.06 0.21
CA VAL A 131 -15.24 9.99 0.91
C VAL A 131 -14.77 11.10 -0.04
N LYS A 132 -14.39 10.75 -1.28
CA LYS A 132 -13.95 11.74 -2.27
C LYS A 132 -15.04 12.76 -2.59
N LEU A 133 -16.28 12.31 -2.76
CA LEU A 133 -17.43 13.19 -3.00
C LEU A 133 -17.65 14.13 -1.81
N THR A 134 -17.61 13.62 -0.58
CA THR A 134 -17.73 14.45 0.64
C THR A 134 -16.62 15.49 0.72
N LEU A 135 -15.36 15.11 0.48
CA LEU A 135 -14.24 16.05 0.47
C LEU A 135 -14.43 17.12 -0.60
N HIS A 136 -14.84 16.73 -1.81
CA HIS A 136 -15.08 17.67 -2.90
C HIS A 136 -16.17 18.70 -2.54
N LEU A 137 -17.26 18.26 -1.92
CA LEU A 137 -18.34 19.14 -1.44
C LEU A 137 -17.88 20.10 -0.33
N VAL A 138 -16.97 19.66 0.55
CA VAL A 138 -16.39 20.52 1.59
C VAL A 138 -15.47 21.57 0.99
N TYR A 139 -14.58 21.18 0.07
CA TYR A 139 -13.63 22.09 -0.57
C TYR A 139 -14.28 23.07 -1.57
N MET A 140 -15.40 22.72 -2.20
CA MET A 140 -16.18 23.63 -3.07
C MET A 140 -17.09 24.61 -2.28
N ARG A 141 -17.26 24.41 -0.98
CA ARG A 141 -18.07 25.28 -0.10
C ARG A 141 -17.25 26.30 0.69
N LEU A 142 -15.92 26.23 0.62
CA LEU A 142 -14.95 27.16 1.22
C LEU A 142 -14.42 28.11 0.15
#